data_AF-A0A9D9HP33-F1
#
_entry.id   AF-A0A9D9HP33-F1
#
_cell.length_a   1.000
_cell.length_b   1.000
_cell.length_c   1.000
_cell.angle_alpha   90.00
_cell.angle_beta   90.00
_cell.angle_gamma   90.00
#
_symmetry.space_group_name_H-M   'P 1'
#
loop_
_entity.id
_entity.type
_entity.pdbx_description
1 polymer ?
#
loop_
_entity_poly.entity_id
_entity_poly.type
_entity_poly.pdbx_seq_one_letter_code
_entity_poly.pdbx_strand_id
1 'polypeptide(L)' 'EDAKEKMAQWIDFYNNERLHGALLYLTPEDYFAGRKEVRLAERREKLHTADINRKAYWLQQQHS' A
#
# COMPACT_ATOMS: atom_id res chain seq x y z
N GLU A 1 -29.13 6.90 -9.55
CA GLU A 1 -28.34 6.96 -8.31
C GLU A 1 -29.19 7.34 -7.09
N ASP A 2 -29.84 6.32 -6.53
CA ASP A 2 -30.51 6.38 -5.22
C ASP A 2 -29.47 6.67 -4.11
N ALA A 3 -29.89 7.33 -3.02
CA ALA A 3 -29.01 7.66 -1.89
C ALA A 3 -28.38 6.40 -1.25
N LYS A 4 -29.09 5.26 -1.29
CA LYS A 4 -28.57 3.97 -0.81
C LYS A 4 -27.41 3.46 -1.65
N GLU A 5 -27.50 3.60 -2.98
CA GLU A 5 -26.44 3.17 -3.91
C GLU A 5 -25.16 3.96 -3.68
N LYS A 6 -25.29 5.30 -3.55
CA LYS A 6 -24.16 6.18 -3.23
C LYS A 6 -23.52 5.84 -1.89
N MET A 7 -24.32 5.51 -0.88
CA MET A 7 -23.80 5.10 0.42
C MET A 7 -23.07 3.77 0.35
N ALA A 8 -23.61 2.79 -0.39
CA ALA A 8 -22.96 1.49 -0.57
C ALA A 8 -21.60 1.65 -1.26
N GLN A 9 -21.53 2.46 -2.33
CA GLN A 9 -20.28 2.77 -3.01
C GLN A 9 -19.26 3.44 -2.07
N TRP A 10 -19.72 4.38 -1.24
CA TRP A 10 -18.83 5.05 -0.27
C TRP A 10 -18.28 4.09 0.79
N ILE A 11 -19.12 3.20 1.32
CA ILE A 11 -18.70 2.18 2.30
C ILE A 11 -17.66 1.25 1.70
N ASP A 12 -17.90 0.79 0.46
CA ASP A 12 -16.97 -0.09 -0.24
C ASP A 12 -15.61 0.59 -0.46
N PHE A 13 -15.60 1.81 -1.02
CA PHE A 13 -14.39 2.60 -1.19
C PHE A 13 -13.63 2.82 0.14
N TYR A 14 -14.35 3.19 1.20
CA TYR A 14 -13.74 3.44 2.51
C TYR A 14 -13.07 2.20 3.08
N ASN A 15 -13.71 1.03 2.98
CA ASN A 15 -13.20 -0.20 3.56
C ASN A 15 -12.12 -0.87 2.73
N ASN A 16 -12.24 -0.82 1.39
CA ASN A 16 -11.44 -1.63 0.48
C ASN A 16 -10.36 -0.87 -0.28
N GLU A 17 -10.48 0.45 -0.46
CA GLU A 17 -9.56 1.23 -1.30
C GLU A 17 -8.86 2.35 -0.55
N ARG A 18 -9.57 3.06 0.34
CA ARG A 18 -9.02 4.23 1.02
C ARG A 18 -7.90 3.82 1.98
N LEU A 19 -6.74 4.44 1.82
CA LEU A 19 -5.61 4.28 2.75
C LEU A 19 -5.73 5.28 3.90
N HIS A 20 -5.51 4.81 5.13
CA HIS A 20 -5.62 5.64 6.33
C HIS A 20 -4.26 5.82 6.99
N GLY A 21 -3.84 7.07 7.24
CA GLY A 21 -2.56 7.35 7.92
C GLY A 21 -2.46 6.71 9.31
N ALA A 22 -3.56 6.73 10.08
CA ALA A 22 -3.64 6.05 11.38
C ALA A 22 -3.53 4.51 11.30
N LEU A 23 -3.80 3.95 10.12
CA LEU A 23 -3.66 2.51 9.81
C LEU A 23 -2.38 2.24 9.02
N LEU A 24 -1.33 3.05 9.21
CA LEU A 24 -0.07 2.90 8.49
C LEU A 24 -0.27 2.88 6.96
N TYR A 25 -1.22 3.65 6.45
CA TYR A 25 -1.66 3.63 5.04
C TYR A 25 -2.14 2.27 4.55
N LEU A 26 -2.79 1.46 5.39
CA LEU A 26 -3.57 0.30 4.97
C LEU A 26 -5.07 0.65 4.99
N THR A 27 -5.88 -0.23 4.40
CA THR A 27 -7.33 -0.11 4.39
C THR A 27 -7.92 -0.65 5.70
N PRO A 28 -9.13 -0.25 6.08
CA PRO A 28 -9.84 -0.86 7.21
C PRO A 28 -9.98 -2.38 7.06
N GLU A 29 -10.26 -2.86 5.85
CA GLU A 29 -10.40 -4.30 5.56
C GLU A 29 -9.09 -5.07 5.76
N ASP A 30 -7.92 -4.50 5.41
CA ASP A 30 -6.62 -5.13 5.70
C ASP A 30 -6.37 -5.31 7.21
N TYR A 31 -6.86 -4.38 8.03
CA TYR A 31 -6.78 -4.50 9.48
C TYR A 31 -7.78 -5.52 10.03
N PHE A 32 -9.03 -5.44 9.58
CA PHE A 32 -10.08 -6.36 10.00
C PHE A 32 -9.72 -7.82 9.70
N ALA A 33 -9.14 -8.08 8.52
CA ALA A 33 -8.68 -9.39 8.11
C ALA A 33 -7.30 -9.80 8.70
N GLY A 34 -6.69 -9.00 9.58
CA GLY A 34 -5.41 -9.32 10.21
C GLY A 34 -4.20 -9.32 9.25
N ARG A 35 -4.31 -8.73 8.06
CA ARG A 35 -3.27 -8.73 7.02
C ARG A 35 -2.16 -7.69 7.24
N LYS A 36 -2.28 -6.87 8.29
CA LYS A 36 -1.35 -5.78 8.62
C LYS A 36 0.12 -6.21 8.52
N GLU A 37 0.54 -7.23 9.24
CA GLU A 37 1.97 -7.58 9.33
C GLU A 37 2.54 -8.09 8.01
N VAL A 38 1.76 -8.87 7.25
CA VAL A 38 2.14 -9.35 5.91
C VAL A 38 2.30 -8.18 4.95
N ARG A 39 1.33 -7.25 4.89
CA ARG A 39 1.40 -6.07 4.02
C ARG A 39 2.59 -5.16 4.37
N LEU A 40 2.91 -5.02 5.65
CA LEU A 40 4.08 -4.26 6.07
C LEU A 40 5.40 -4.98 5.72
N ALA A 41 5.43 -6.31 5.75
CA ALA A 41 6.59 -7.09 5.30
C ALA A 41 6.84 -6.90 3.80
N GLU A 42 5.80 -7.04 2.97
CA GLU A 42 5.89 -6.79 1.51
C GLU A 42 6.40 -5.38 1.20
N ARG A 43 5.97 -4.37 1.95
CA ARG A 43 6.45 -2.99 1.79
C ARG A 43 7.94 -2.85 2.09
N ARG A 44 8.41 -3.46 3.19
CA ARG A 44 9.83 -3.44 3.55
C ARG A 44 10.67 -4.10 2.47
N GLU A 45 10.23 -5.24 1.95
CA GLU A 45 10.91 -5.95 0.85
C GLU A 45 11.00 -5.08 -0.41
N LYS A 46 9.89 -4.47 -0.84
CA LYS A 46 9.88 -3.58 -2.00
C LYS A 46 10.84 -2.39 -1.86
N LEU A 47 10.87 -1.76 -0.67
CA LEU A 47 11.78 -0.66 -0.38
C LEU A 47 13.24 -1.10 -0.39
N HIS A 48 13.53 -2.27 0.20
CA HIS A 48 14.87 -2.83 0.21
C HIS A 48 15.38 -3.13 -1.20
N THR A 49 14.55 -3.79 -2.02
CA THR A 49 14.89 -4.08 -3.42
C THR A 49 15.09 -2.80 -4.23
N ALA A 50 14.25 -1.78 -4.03
CA ALA A 50 14.40 -0.49 -4.70
C ALA A 50 15.73 0.22 -4.32
N ASP A 51 16.16 0.12 -3.06
CA ASP A 51 17.45 0.65 -2.61
C ASP A 51 18.65 -0.05 -3.27
N ILE A 52 18.64 -1.40 -3.32
CA ILE A 52 19.66 -2.18 -4.01
C ILE A 52 19.74 -1.79 -5.49
N ASN A 53 18.59 -1.76 -6.17
CA ASN A 53 18.53 -1.43 -7.59
C ASN A 53 19.05 -0.01 -7.87
N ARG A 54 18.73 0.95 -6.99
CA ARG A 54 19.23 2.32 -7.09
C ARG A 54 20.76 2.37 -6.98
N LYS A 55 21.35 1.63 -6.03
CA LYS A 55 22.81 1.56 -5.87
C LYS A 55 23.47 0.94 -7.09
N ALA A 56 22.93 -0.19 -7.58
CA ALA A 56 23.44 -0.86 -8.76
C ALA A 56 23.41 0.04 -10.02
N TYR A 57 22.30 0.76 -10.23
CA TYR A 57 22.16 1.72 -11.31
C TYR A 57 23.28 2.78 -11.27
N TRP A 58 23.52 3.41 -10.12
CA TRP A 58 24.55 4.44 -10.02
C TRP A 58 25.97 3.91 -10.18
N LEU A 59 26.25 2.70 -9.68
CA LEU A 59 27.55 2.05 -9.92
C LEU A 59 27.78 1.79 -11.41
N GLN A 60 26.77 1.31 -12.12
CA GLN A 60 26.86 1.09 -13.57
C GLN A 60 27.13 2.40 -14.32
N GLN A 61 26.45 3.48 -13.94
CA GLN A 61 26.64 4.80 -14.56
C GLN A 61 28.01 5.44 -14.27
N GLN A 62 28.68 5.07 -13.17
CA GLN A 62 30.04 5.57 -12.85
C GLN A 62 31.15 4.84 -13.63
N HIS A 63 30.86 3.64 -14.15
CA HIS A 63 31.80 2.83 -14.92
C HIS A 63 31.58 2.89 -16.44
N SER A 64 30.58 3.66 -16.89
CA SER A 64 30.27 3.92 -18.30
C SER A 64 30.78 5.29 -18.72
#